data_AF-D1ADB2-F1
#
_entry.id   AF-D1ADB2-F1
#
_cell.length_a   1.000
_cell.length_b   1.000
_cell.length_c   1.000
_cell.angle_alpha   90.00
_cell.angle_beta   90.00
_cell.angle_gamma   90.00
#
_symmetry.space_group_name_H-M   'P 1'
#
loop_
_entity.id
_entity.type
_entity.pdbx_description
1 polymer ?
#
loop_
_entity_poly.entity_id
_entity_poly.type
_entity_poly.pdbx_seq_one_letter_code
_entity_poly.pdbx_strand_id
1 'polypeptide(L)'
;MNTALIFTFSNNVDIYINSILHLGDKYAVSKFSFIFVTGATIEGPSTDFADKIVSGLEDLSAGIYKNSSIEIDDRIKSRCAATVDNLKASQSNQELAQPVPLEELEKFLERQSKQARPGRLFIDVTGLPKVLMSHVMLIGIAGGHETYAFELHKQPDRAHPEKSLYFFIPPGGFSYYPLRQSPAVQSVFRKLIHVRRILRTTTATLIVGIICFSILTFIDSQNPILATIGLVSNLIGIASGIYQMRSPR
;
A
#
# COMPACT_ATOMS: atom_id res chain seq x y z
N MET A 1 -5.75 7.66 15.34
CA MET A 1 -4.75 6.60 15.56
C MET A 1 -4.18 6.21 14.21
N ASN A 2 -2.88 5.98 14.13
CA ASN A 2 -2.23 5.53 12.89
C ASN A 2 -2.15 4.01 12.93
N THR A 3 -2.49 3.37 11.81
CA THR A 3 -2.62 1.93 11.69
C THR A 3 -1.70 1.43 10.58
N ALA A 4 -1.00 0.33 10.82
CA ALA A 4 -0.24 -0.37 9.80
C ALA A 4 -0.80 -1.77 9.53
N LEU A 5 -0.89 -2.11 8.25
CA LEU A 5 -1.09 -3.45 7.75
C LEU A 5 0.29 -4.01 7.40
N ILE A 6 0.74 -5.01 8.13
CA ILE A 6 2.02 -5.68 7.91
C ILE A 6 1.75 -6.96 7.13
N PHE A 7 2.13 -7.00 5.85
CA PHE A 7 1.93 -8.17 5.03
C PHE A 7 3.01 -9.21 5.30
N THR A 8 2.59 -10.41 5.65
CA THR A 8 3.44 -11.45 6.22
C THR A 8 3.44 -12.68 5.35
N PHE A 9 4.62 -13.29 5.24
CA PHE A 9 4.83 -14.48 4.43
C PHE A 9 5.92 -15.39 5.00
N SER A 10 7.05 -14.82 5.44
CA SER A 10 8.16 -15.57 6.03
C SER A 10 8.03 -15.72 7.55
N ASN A 11 8.56 -16.83 8.09
CA ASN A 11 8.78 -17.04 9.53
C ASN A 11 9.96 -16.24 10.09
N ASN A 12 10.74 -15.56 9.26
CA ASN A 12 11.80 -14.67 9.72
C ASN A 12 11.18 -13.41 10.36
N VAL A 13 11.11 -13.36 11.69
CA VAL A 13 10.45 -12.26 12.40
C VAL A 13 11.21 -10.94 12.36
N ASP A 14 12.54 -10.97 12.15
CA ASP A 14 13.43 -9.81 12.23
C ASP A 14 13.00 -8.69 11.27
N ILE A 15 12.55 -9.07 10.06
CA ILE A 15 12.14 -8.11 9.03
C ILE A 15 10.91 -7.31 9.46
N TYR A 16 9.99 -7.94 10.18
CA TYR A 16 8.76 -7.28 10.65
C TYR A 16 9.01 -6.46 11.89
N ILE A 17 9.89 -6.91 12.80
CA ILE A 17 10.32 -6.14 13.97
C ILE A 17 10.89 -4.80 13.53
N ASN A 18 11.77 -4.78 12.53
CA ASN A 18 12.31 -3.54 11.99
C ASN A 18 11.24 -2.59 11.44
N SER A 19 10.30 -3.11 10.64
CA SER A 19 9.18 -2.32 10.13
C SER A 19 8.31 -1.76 11.26
N ILE A 20 7.94 -2.59 12.26
CA ILE A 20 7.11 -2.20 13.40
C ILE A 20 7.77 -1.09 14.21
N LEU A 21 9.04 -1.27 14.58
CA LEU A 21 9.78 -0.31 15.38
C LEU A 21 9.96 1.02 14.63
N HIS A 22 10.29 0.95 13.34
CA HIS A 22 10.41 2.14 12.51
C HIS A 22 9.07 2.88 12.36
N LEU A 23 7.99 2.17 12.10
CA LEU A 23 6.64 2.73 11.98
C LEU A 23 6.15 3.37 13.29
N GLY A 24 6.42 2.71 14.42
CA GLY A 24 6.10 3.23 15.74
C GLY A 24 6.89 4.50 16.07
N ASP A 25 8.20 4.53 15.78
CA ASP A 25 9.05 5.69 16.04
C ASP A 25 8.75 6.87 15.13
N LYS A 26 8.83 6.64 13.81
CA LYS A 26 8.81 7.69 12.78
C LYS A 26 7.41 8.22 12.52
N TYR A 27 6.40 7.34 12.55
CA TYR A 27 5.04 7.65 12.11
C TYR A 27 4.00 7.52 13.22
N ALA A 28 4.41 7.26 14.47
CA ALA A 28 3.51 7.09 15.62
C ALA A 28 2.38 6.08 15.35
N VAL A 29 2.68 5.00 14.63
CA VAL A 29 1.77 3.87 14.45
C VAL A 29 1.64 3.14 15.78
N SER A 30 0.40 2.93 16.22
CA SER A 30 0.09 2.24 17.48
C SER A 30 -0.84 1.04 17.31
N LYS A 31 -1.34 0.81 16.08
CA LYS A 31 -2.13 -0.38 15.73
C LYS A 31 -1.46 -1.10 14.58
N PHE A 32 -1.16 -2.38 14.78
CA PHE A 32 -0.58 -3.25 13.77
C PHE A 32 -1.54 -4.41 13.51
N SER A 33 -1.75 -4.73 12.23
CA SER A 33 -2.53 -5.89 11.81
C SER A 33 -1.70 -6.69 10.84
N PHE A 34 -1.54 -7.99 11.09
CA PHE A 34 -0.75 -8.88 10.25
C PHE A 34 -1.66 -9.49 9.18
N ILE A 35 -1.26 -9.39 7.92
CA ILE A 35 -2.07 -9.81 6.78
C ILE A 35 -1.36 -10.93 6.05
N PHE A 36 -1.99 -12.09 5.96
CA PHE A 36 -1.52 -13.20 5.16
C PHE A 36 -2.35 -13.31 3.88
N VAL A 37 -1.72 -13.22 2.71
CA VAL A 37 -2.45 -13.31 1.43
C VAL A 37 -2.55 -14.76 0.99
N THR A 38 -3.78 -15.26 0.84
CA THR A 38 -4.06 -16.64 0.39
C THR A 38 -4.30 -16.69 -1.12
N GLY A 39 -4.21 -17.88 -1.72
CA GLY A 39 -4.47 -18.10 -3.15
C GLY A 39 -3.28 -17.85 -4.08
N ALA A 40 -2.21 -17.21 -3.60
CA ALA A 40 -0.89 -17.36 -4.20
C ALA A 40 -0.39 -18.78 -3.90
N THR A 41 0.36 -19.41 -4.80
CA THR A 41 0.90 -20.79 -4.72
C THR A 41 1.90 -21.03 -3.57
N ILE A 42 1.72 -20.37 -2.44
CA ILE A 42 2.75 -20.23 -1.42
C ILE A 42 2.16 -20.47 -0.03
N GLU A 43 2.85 -21.33 0.74
CA GLU A 43 2.52 -21.62 2.13
C GLU A 43 2.70 -20.36 2.99
N GLY A 44 1.78 -20.16 3.93
CA GLY A 44 1.82 -19.02 4.83
C GLY A 44 2.84 -19.15 5.95
N PRO A 45 3.00 -18.08 6.75
CA PRO A 45 3.78 -18.16 7.97
C PRO A 45 3.14 -19.17 8.95
N SER A 46 3.92 -19.66 9.90
CA SER A 46 3.44 -20.57 10.93
C SER A 46 2.35 -19.93 11.79
N THR A 47 1.48 -20.75 12.39
CA THR A 47 0.35 -20.27 13.20
C THR A 47 0.77 -19.46 14.43
N ASP A 48 1.97 -19.75 14.96
CA ASP A 48 2.61 -19.04 16.08
C ASP A 48 3.43 -17.81 15.65
N PHE A 49 3.34 -17.40 14.38
CA PHE A 49 4.15 -16.32 13.82
C PHE A 49 4.03 -15.00 14.60
N ALA A 50 2.80 -14.64 14.95
CA ALA A 50 2.56 -13.40 15.64
C ALA A 50 3.06 -13.44 17.10
N ASP A 51 3.00 -14.60 17.74
CA ASP A 51 3.59 -14.82 19.07
C ASP A 51 5.11 -14.72 19.03
N LYS A 52 5.75 -15.18 17.95
CA LYS A 52 7.20 -14.98 17.73
C LYS A 52 7.57 -13.51 17.57
N ILE A 53 6.73 -12.68 16.93
CA ILE A 53 6.95 -11.22 16.88
C ILE A 53 6.84 -10.63 18.28
N VAL A 54 5.80 -11.00 19.03
CA VAL A 54 5.60 -10.52 20.40
C VAL A 54 6.79 -10.89 21.28
N SER A 55 7.21 -12.16 21.27
CA SER A 55 8.38 -12.63 22.02
C SER A 55 9.68 -11.92 21.60
N GLY A 56 9.89 -11.68 20.30
CA GLY A 56 11.05 -10.91 19.83
C GLY A 56 11.06 -9.46 20.31
N LEU A 57 9.89 -8.82 20.40
CA LEU A 57 9.76 -7.47 20.97
C LEU A 57 9.93 -7.45 22.50
N GLU A 58 9.48 -8.49 23.19
CA GLU A 58 9.71 -8.68 24.63
C GLU A 58 11.21 -8.84 24.93
N ASP A 59 11.90 -9.70 24.19
CA ASP A 59 13.35 -9.88 24.31
C ASP A 59 14.06 -8.53 24.11
N LEU A 60 13.69 -7.77 23.08
CA LEU A 60 14.26 -6.44 22.83
C LEU A 60 13.94 -5.45 23.97
N SER A 61 12.76 -5.53 24.57
CA SER A 61 12.43 -4.70 25.74
C SER A 61 13.30 -5.02 26.96
N ALA A 62 13.77 -6.26 27.06
CA ALA A 62 14.71 -6.73 28.08
C ALA A 62 16.19 -6.51 27.70
N GLY A 63 16.49 -5.94 26.53
CA GLY A 63 17.87 -5.78 26.05
C GLY A 63 18.50 -7.09 25.56
N ILE A 64 17.69 -8.01 25.05
CA ILE A 64 18.10 -9.31 24.52
C ILE A 64 17.77 -9.37 23.03
N TYR A 65 18.69 -9.92 22.23
CA TYR A 65 18.44 -10.23 20.83
C TYR A 65 19.20 -11.49 20.43
N LYS A 66 18.49 -12.47 19.86
CA LYS A 66 19.04 -13.78 19.44
C LYS A 66 19.92 -14.41 20.54
N ASN A 67 19.39 -14.46 21.75
CA ASN A 67 20.05 -15.03 22.95
C ASN A 67 21.29 -14.29 23.44
N SER A 68 21.55 -13.07 22.96
CA SER A 68 22.67 -12.23 23.39
C SER A 68 22.16 -10.96 24.04
N SER A 69 22.81 -10.52 25.12
CA SER A 69 22.55 -9.20 25.69
C SER A 69 23.12 -8.13 24.77
N ILE A 70 22.32 -7.10 24.49
CA ILE A 70 22.68 -5.97 23.65
C ILE A 70 22.38 -4.66 24.36
N GLU A 71 23.22 -3.66 24.13
CA GLU A 71 23.05 -2.33 24.73
C GLU A 71 22.01 -1.53 23.95
N ILE A 72 20.82 -1.35 24.53
CA ILE A 72 19.72 -0.60 23.94
C ILE A 72 19.32 0.53 24.89
N ASP A 73 19.08 1.72 24.34
CA ASP A 73 18.50 2.88 25.05
C ASP A 73 17.15 2.52 25.70
N ASP A 74 16.93 2.98 26.93
CA ASP A 74 15.68 2.78 27.68
C ASP A 74 14.45 3.34 26.97
N ARG A 75 14.61 4.36 26.13
CA ARG A 75 13.54 4.86 25.25
C ARG A 75 13.05 3.80 24.27
N ILE A 76 13.96 3.01 23.71
CA ILE A 76 13.63 1.94 22.75
C ILE A 76 13.01 0.78 23.51
N LYS A 77 13.59 0.37 24.65
CA LYS A 77 13.01 -0.68 25.52
C LYS A 77 11.57 -0.39 25.90
N SER A 78 11.31 0.84 26.35
CA SER A 78 9.96 1.29 26.73
C SER A 78 8.97 1.25 25.57
N ARG A 79 9.44 1.54 24.34
CA ARG A 79 8.60 1.45 23.14
C ARG A 79 8.33 0.02 22.71
N CYS A 80 9.31 -0.87 22.81
CA CYS A 80 9.11 -2.29 22.58
C CYS A 80 8.03 -2.82 23.54
N ALA A 81 8.13 -2.52 24.84
CA ALA A 81 7.13 -2.90 25.84
C ALA A 81 5.73 -2.34 25.50
N ALA A 82 5.62 -1.04 25.19
CA ALA A 82 4.34 -0.44 24.80
C ALA A 82 3.75 -1.07 23.51
N THR A 83 4.60 -1.48 22.57
CA THR A 83 4.16 -2.16 21.35
C THR A 83 3.64 -3.56 21.66
N VAL A 84 4.33 -4.29 22.54
CA VAL A 84 3.89 -5.59 23.04
C VAL A 84 2.50 -5.49 23.69
N ASP A 85 2.30 -4.52 24.57
CA ASP A 85 1.01 -4.32 25.25
C ASP A 85 -0.13 -4.07 24.24
N ASN A 86 0.13 -3.22 23.23
CA ASN A 86 -0.85 -2.94 22.17
C ASN A 86 -1.16 -4.19 21.31
N LEU A 87 -0.14 -4.98 20.99
CA LEU A 87 -0.30 -6.22 20.25
C LEU A 87 -1.12 -7.23 21.05
N LYS A 88 -0.76 -7.49 22.31
CA LYS A 88 -1.48 -8.40 23.24
C LYS A 88 -2.94 -8.00 23.46
N ALA A 89 -3.20 -6.70 23.64
CA ALA A 89 -4.57 -6.20 23.75
C ALA A 89 -5.38 -6.49 22.48
N SER A 90 -4.74 -6.45 21.30
CA SER A 90 -5.35 -6.80 20.02
C SER A 90 -5.56 -8.31 19.85
N GLN A 91 -4.65 -9.16 20.36
CA GLN A 91 -4.76 -10.63 20.35
C GLN A 91 -6.02 -11.13 21.05
N SER A 92 -6.37 -10.51 22.19
CA SER A 92 -7.53 -10.92 22.99
C SER A 92 -8.86 -10.82 22.24
N ASN A 93 -8.88 -10.08 21.11
CA ASN A 93 -10.09 -9.77 20.36
C ASN A 93 -10.14 -10.40 18.95
N GLN A 94 -9.06 -11.01 18.42
CA GLN A 94 -9.00 -11.56 17.05
C GLN A 94 -7.71 -12.39 16.79
N GLU A 95 -7.75 -13.27 15.78
CA GLU A 95 -6.53 -13.87 15.18
C GLU A 95 -5.59 -12.76 14.70
N LEU A 96 -4.33 -12.76 15.17
CA LEU A 96 -3.36 -11.70 14.85
C LEU A 96 -3.06 -11.58 13.36
N ALA A 97 -3.02 -12.71 12.68
CA ALA A 97 -2.75 -12.82 11.27
C ALA A 97 -4.07 -13.11 10.53
N GLN A 98 -4.59 -12.10 9.85
CA GLN A 98 -5.81 -12.23 9.09
C GLN A 98 -5.51 -12.81 7.69
N PRO A 99 -6.07 -13.97 7.33
CA PRO A 99 -5.98 -14.47 5.96
C PRO A 99 -6.88 -13.63 5.03
N VAL A 100 -6.34 -13.25 3.87
CA VAL A 100 -7.04 -12.45 2.85
C VAL A 100 -6.77 -13.06 1.47
N PRO A 101 -7.78 -13.58 0.76
CA PRO A 101 -7.62 -14.03 -0.63
C PRO A 101 -7.12 -12.89 -1.52
N LEU A 102 -6.19 -13.20 -2.44
CA LEU A 102 -5.62 -12.21 -3.35
C LEU A 102 -6.70 -11.48 -4.15
N GLU A 103 -7.74 -12.19 -4.57
CA GLU A 103 -8.88 -11.67 -5.34
C GLU A 103 -9.76 -10.71 -4.52
N GLU A 104 -9.72 -10.81 -3.19
CA GLU A 104 -10.46 -9.95 -2.28
C GLU A 104 -9.64 -8.79 -1.74
N LEU A 105 -8.34 -8.75 -2.05
CA LEU A 105 -7.39 -7.81 -1.46
C LEU A 105 -7.78 -6.33 -1.69
N GLU A 106 -8.27 -5.99 -2.88
CA GLU A 106 -8.74 -4.63 -3.18
C GLU A 106 -9.86 -4.20 -2.23
N LYS A 107 -10.93 -5.01 -2.15
CA LYS A 107 -12.07 -4.77 -1.25
C LYS A 107 -11.66 -4.76 0.21
N PHE A 108 -10.68 -5.59 0.58
CA PHE A 108 -10.11 -5.59 1.92
C PHE A 108 -9.41 -4.26 2.24
N LEU A 109 -8.50 -3.80 1.39
CA LEU A 109 -7.78 -2.55 1.57
C LEU A 109 -8.73 -1.34 1.60
N GLU A 110 -9.76 -1.32 0.76
CA GLU A 110 -10.80 -0.29 0.81
C GLU A 110 -11.53 -0.25 2.16
N ARG A 111 -11.89 -1.42 2.71
CA ARG A 111 -12.54 -1.51 4.03
C ARG A 111 -11.61 -1.01 5.13
N GLN A 112 -10.36 -1.44 5.14
CA GLN A 112 -9.36 -1.00 6.12
C GLN A 112 -9.11 0.51 6.03
N SER A 113 -9.06 1.06 4.81
CA SER A 113 -8.89 2.49 4.57
C SER A 113 -10.07 3.32 5.08
N LYS A 114 -11.31 2.82 4.94
CA LYS A 114 -12.51 3.48 5.47
C LYS A 114 -12.57 3.47 7.01
N GLN A 115 -12.02 2.42 7.63
CA GLN A 115 -11.92 2.32 9.09
C GLN A 115 -10.77 3.16 9.66
N ALA A 116 -9.69 3.32 8.88
CA ALA A 116 -8.61 4.21 9.21
C ALA A 116 -9.00 5.68 8.95
N ARG A 117 -8.35 6.60 9.66
CA ARG A 117 -8.45 8.02 9.31
C ARG A 117 -7.72 8.25 7.96
N PRO A 118 -8.17 9.20 7.12
CA PRO A 118 -7.51 9.51 5.85
C PRO A 118 -6.01 9.76 6.04
N GLY A 119 -5.18 9.12 5.21
CA GLY A 119 -3.71 9.25 5.24
C GLY A 119 -3.03 8.63 6.48
N ARG A 120 -3.73 7.78 7.23
CA ARG A 120 -3.19 7.15 8.45
C ARG A 120 -3.19 5.62 8.40
N LEU A 121 -3.28 5.06 7.19
CA LEU A 121 -3.12 3.64 6.90
C LEU A 121 -1.78 3.44 6.19
N PHE A 122 -0.88 2.68 6.83
CA PHE A 122 0.41 2.30 6.30
C PHE A 122 0.33 0.86 5.81
N ILE A 123 0.75 0.58 4.58
CA ILE A 123 0.79 -0.78 4.04
C ILE A 123 2.25 -1.20 3.92
N ASP A 124 2.72 -2.10 4.78
CA ASP A 124 4.08 -2.62 4.73
C ASP A 124 4.11 -3.95 3.96
N VAL A 125 4.95 -4.03 2.92
CA VAL A 125 5.10 -5.23 2.07
C VAL A 125 6.47 -5.89 2.19
N THR A 126 7.25 -5.51 3.20
CA THR A 126 8.66 -5.91 3.38
C THR A 126 8.85 -7.42 3.36
N GLY A 127 7.96 -8.15 4.02
CA GLY A 127 8.08 -9.61 4.16
C GLY A 127 7.61 -10.41 2.95
N LEU A 128 7.04 -9.78 1.93
CA LEU A 128 6.41 -10.47 0.81
C LEU A 128 7.42 -10.94 -0.25
N PRO A 129 7.20 -12.11 -0.88
CA PRO A 129 7.91 -12.52 -2.08
C PRO A 129 7.69 -11.53 -3.21
N LYS A 130 8.67 -11.35 -4.10
CA LYS A 130 8.65 -10.33 -5.16
C LYS A 130 7.36 -10.28 -5.98
N VAL A 131 6.82 -11.44 -6.38
CA VAL A 131 5.59 -11.52 -7.18
C VAL A 131 4.38 -11.02 -6.37
N LEU A 132 4.23 -11.52 -5.14
CA LEU A 132 3.12 -11.12 -4.28
C LEU A 132 3.24 -9.67 -3.82
N MET A 133 4.46 -9.21 -3.49
CA MET A 133 4.78 -7.81 -3.22
C MET A 133 4.33 -6.91 -4.37
N SER A 134 4.57 -7.32 -5.63
CA SER A 134 4.14 -6.57 -6.81
C SER A 134 2.62 -6.48 -6.89
N HIS A 135 1.89 -7.56 -6.62
CA HIS A 135 0.42 -7.52 -6.59
C HIS A 135 -0.11 -6.58 -5.51
N VAL A 136 0.35 -6.74 -4.26
CA VAL A 136 -0.09 -5.90 -3.13
C VAL A 136 0.25 -4.44 -3.37
N MET A 137 1.45 -4.16 -3.89
CA MET A 137 1.88 -2.80 -4.25
C MET A 137 1.00 -2.20 -5.36
N LEU A 138 0.73 -2.94 -6.45
CA LEU A 138 -0.09 -2.43 -7.54
C LEU A 138 -1.53 -2.14 -7.07
N ILE A 139 -2.14 -3.06 -6.32
CA ILE A 139 -3.49 -2.90 -5.78
C ILE A 139 -3.52 -1.73 -4.78
N GLY A 140 -2.56 -1.68 -3.86
CA GLY A 140 -2.44 -0.63 -2.86
C GLY A 140 -2.32 0.76 -3.49
N ILE A 141 -1.37 0.94 -4.42
CA ILE A 141 -1.16 2.25 -5.04
C ILE A 141 -2.33 2.62 -5.99
N ALA A 142 -2.94 1.65 -6.69
CA ALA A 142 -4.14 1.90 -7.50
C ALA A 142 -5.34 2.39 -6.67
N GLY A 143 -5.49 1.86 -5.45
CA GLY A 143 -6.44 2.33 -4.43
C GLY A 143 -6.07 3.66 -3.77
N GLY A 144 -4.91 4.23 -4.11
CA GLY A 144 -4.40 5.49 -3.57
C GLY A 144 -3.77 5.35 -2.18
N HIS A 145 -3.46 4.14 -1.74
CA HIS A 145 -2.84 3.86 -0.45
C HIS A 145 -1.31 4.05 -0.52
N GLU A 146 -0.72 4.37 0.63
CA GLU A 146 0.73 4.44 0.76
C GLU A 146 1.28 3.07 1.14
N THR A 147 2.04 2.50 0.21
CA THR A 147 2.74 1.23 0.38
C THR A 147 4.22 1.49 0.66
N TYR A 148 4.78 0.76 1.60
CA TYR A 148 6.12 0.91 2.14
C TYR A 148 6.86 -0.43 2.09
N ALA A 149 8.17 -0.38 1.95
CA ALA A 149 9.06 -1.52 2.11
C ALA A 149 10.31 -1.09 2.87
N PHE A 150 10.75 -1.90 3.81
CA PHE A 150 12.00 -1.72 4.53
C PHE A 150 13.13 -2.45 3.81
N GLU A 151 14.09 -1.69 3.28
CA GLU A 151 15.22 -2.26 2.55
C GLU A 151 16.54 -1.86 3.22
N LEU A 152 17.32 -2.87 3.63
CA LEU A 152 18.69 -2.67 4.10
C LEU A 152 19.61 -2.48 2.89
N HIS A 153 20.45 -1.44 2.91
CA HIS A 153 21.42 -1.20 1.83
C HIS A 153 22.66 -2.11 1.91
N LYS A 154 22.89 -2.72 3.07
CA LYS A 154 23.98 -3.66 3.31
C LYS A 154 23.42 -4.97 3.83
N GLN A 155 24.07 -6.07 3.47
CA GLN A 155 23.71 -7.37 4.03
C GLN A 155 23.95 -7.38 5.55
N PRO A 156 23.06 -8.01 6.33
CA PRO A 156 23.26 -8.21 7.75
C PRO A 156 24.58 -8.93 8.03
N ASP A 157 25.33 -8.40 8.99
CA ASP A 157 26.51 -9.08 9.54
C ASP A 157 26.03 -10.29 10.36
N ARG A 158 26.45 -11.50 9.98
CA ARG A 158 26.05 -12.73 10.67
C ARG A 158 26.69 -12.86 12.05
N ALA A 159 27.88 -12.28 12.25
CA ALA A 159 28.56 -12.27 13.55
C ALA A 159 27.95 -11.24 14.50
N HIS A 160 27.35 -10.19 13.93
CA HIS A 160 26.73 -9.08 14.66
C HIS A 160 25.30 -8.83 14.15
N PRO A 161 24.38 -9.79 14.35
CA PRO A 161 23.03 -9.69 13.81
C PRO A 161 22.27 -8.48 14.36
N GLU A 162 22.61 -8.00 15.56
CA GLU A 162 22.02 -6.82 16.19
C GLU A 162 22.19 -5.56 15.32
N LYS A 163 23.27 -5.46 14.53
CA LYS A 163 23.50 -4.33 13.63
C LYS A 163 22.48 -4.21 12.49
N SER A 164 21.64 -5.24 12.30
CA SER A 164 20.52 -5.20 11.34
C SER A 164 19.23 -4.62 11.94
N LEU A 165 19.19 -4.37 13.25
CA LEU A 165 18.02 -3.76 13.90
C LEU A 165 17.96 -2.27 13.59
N TYR A 166 16.75 -1.77 13.33
CA TYR A 166 16.46 -0.40 12.89
C TYR A 166 17.28 0.68 13.61
N PHE A 167 17.41 0.58 14.94
CA PHE A 167 18.06 1.58 15.78
C PHE A 167 19.60 1.49 15.83
N PHE A 168 20.20 0.39 15.37
CA PHE A 168 21.66 0.27 15.20
C PHE A 168 22.12 0.57 13.78
N ILE A 169 21.20 0.67 12.82
CA ILE A 169 21.54 1.00 11.44
C ILE A 169 21.92 2.48 11.37
N PRO A 170 23.10 2.83 10.82
CA PRO A 170 23.49 4.23 10.68
C PRO A 170 22.52 4.98 9.75
N PRO A 171 22.42 6.32 9.86
CA PRO A 171 21.64 7.13 8.94
C PRO A 171 21.99 6.82 7.48
N GLY A 172 20.97 6.53 6.66
CA GLY A 172 21.15 6.14 5.25
C GLY A 172 21.55 4.66 5.04
N GLY A 173 21.62 3.84 6.09
CA GLY A 173 21.89 2.39 5.97
C GLY A 173 20.67 1.56 5.57
N PHE A 174 19.48 2.15 5.56
CA PHE A 174 18.24 1.54 5.09
C PHE A 174 17.36 2.57 4.38
N SER A 175 16.34 2.08 3.66
CA SER A 175 15.28 2.90 3.11
C SER A 175 13.91 2.42 3.56
N TYR A 176 13.04 3.39 3.86
CA TYR A 176 11.63 3.18 4.22
C TYR A 176 10.83 4.42 3.81
N TYR A 177 10.49 4.49 2.52
CA TYR A 177 9.74 5.60 1.96
C TYR A 177 8.52 5.08 1.20
N PRO A 178 7.45 5.89 1.06
CA PRO A 178 6.28 5.46 0.31
C PRO A 178 6.68 5.16 -1.15
N LEU A 179 6.43 3.93 -1.61
CA LEU A 179 6.79 3.48 -2.95
C LEU A 179 6.13 4.33 -4.04
N ARG A 180 4.93 4.86 -3.76
CA ARG A 180 4.23 5.82 -4.62
C ARG A 180 5.05 7.09 -4.90
N GLN A 181 5.91 7.49 -3.98
CA GLN A 181 6.75 8.69 -4.11
C GLN A 181 8.01 8.46 -4.96
N SER A 182 8.35 7.20 -5.29
CA SER A 182 9.47 6.90 -6.19
C SER A 182 9.31 7.66 -7.51
N PRO A 183 10.35 8.36 -8.00
CA PRO A 183 10.28 9.10 -9.27
C PRO A 183 9.85 8.22 -10.45
N ALA A 184 10.33 6.98 -10.48
CA ALA A 184 9.94 6.00 -11.50
C ALA A 184 8.44 5.71 -11.45
N VAL A 185 7.91 5.43 -10.25
CA VAL A 185 6.48 5.17 -10.04
C VAL A 185 5.64 6.41 -10.38
N GLN A 186 6.05 7.59 -9.92
CA GLN A 186 5.36 8.85 -10.23
C GLN A 186 5.28 9.12 -11.74
N SER A 187 6.36 8.85 -12.48
CA SER A 187 6.37 9.04 -13.93
C SER A 187 5.29 8.21 -14.63
N VAL A 188 5.11 6.96 -14.20
CA VAL A 188 4.07 6.05 -14.70
C VAL A 188 2.69 6.50 -14.24
N PHE A 189 2.54 6.89 -12.97
CA PHE A 189 1.27 7.40 -12.44
C PHE A 189 0.79 8.64 -13.18
N ARG A 190 1.67 9.59 -13.50
CA ARG A 190 1.30 10.78 -14.29
C ARG A 190 0.76 10.40 -15.67
N LYS A 191 1.37 9.43 -16.34
CA LYS A 191 0.88 8.89 -17.62
C LYS A 191 -0.51 8.26 -17.45
N LEU A 192 -0.71 7.44 -16.42
CA LEU A 192 -2.01 6.78 -16.14
C LEU A 192 -3.12 7.77 -15.76
N ILE A 193 -2.81 8.80 -14.96
CA ILE A 193 -3.76 9.86 -14.61
C ILE A 193 -4.20 10.62 -15.87
N HIS A 194 -3.28 10.87 -16.80
CA HIS A 194 -3.60 11.52 -18.07
C HIS A 194 -4.61 10.68 -18.86
N VAL A 195 -4.37 9.37 -18.99
CA VAL A 195 -5.30 8.44 -19.65
C VAL A 195 -6.67 8.42 -18.97
N ARG A 196 -6.73 8.30 -17.62
CA ARG A 196 -8.00 8.34 -16.88
C ARG A 196 -8.76 9.67 -17.07
N ARG A 197 -8.03 10.79 -17.10
CA ARG A 197 -8.63 12.11 -17.31
C ARG A 197 -9.19 12.22 -18.73
N ILE A 198 -8.42 11.82 -19.74
CA ILE A 198 -8.86 11.79 -21.14
C ILE A 198 -10.08 10.90 -21.30
N LEU A 199 -10.09 9.71 -20.69
CA LEU A 199 -11.23 8.80 -20.75
C LEU A 199 -12.48 9.44 -20.14
N ARG A 200 -12.37 10.01 -18.93
CA ARG A 200 -13.49 10.72 -18.27
C ARG A 200 -14.01 11.89 -19.09
N THR A 201 -13.12 12.72 -19.63
CA THR A 201 -13.53 13.85 -20.47
C THR A 201 -14.20 13.37 -21.74
N THR A 202 -13.68 12.30 -22.37
CA THR A 202 -14.27 11.71 -23.59
C THR A 202 -15.64 11.10 -23.31
N THR A 203 -15.82 10.39 -22.20
CA THR A 203 -17.13 9.86 -21.80
C THR A 203 -18.12 10.98 -21.51
N ALA A 204 -17.69 12.06 -20.83
CA ALA A 204 -18.55 13.21 -20.55
C ALA A 204 -18.97 13.93 -21.84
N THR A 205 -18.06 14.19 -22.79
CA THR A 205 -18.40 14.78 -24.09
C THR A 205 -19.31 13.87 -24.91
N LEU A 206 -19.12 12.55 -24.86
CA LEU A 206 -20.02 11.60 -25.52
C LEU A 206 -21.44 11.70 -24.96
N ILE A 207 -21.60 11.73 -23.64
CA ILE A 207 -22.92 11.87 -22.99
C ILE A 207 -23.59 13.18 -23.38
N VAL A 208 -22.87 14.30 -23.28
CA VAL A 208 -23.39 15.62 -23.70
C VAL A 208 -23.78 15.61 -25.17
N GLY A 209 -22.96 14.98 -26.02
CA GLY A 209 -23.21 14.86 -27.44
C GLY A 209 -24.47 14.06 -27.76
N ILE A 210 -24.69 12.93 -27.07
CA ILE A 210 -25.90 12.10 -27.19
C ILE A 210 -27.13 12.91 -26.76
N ILE A 211 -27.07 13.60 -25.62
CA ILE A 211 -28.18 14.42 -25.12
C ILE A 211 -28.53 15.53 -26.12
N CYS A 212 -27.54 16.27 -26.62
CA CYS A 212 -27.76 17.31 -27.64
C CYS A 212 -28.35 16.74 -28.93
N PHE A 213 -27.89 15.58 -29.39
CA PHE A 213 -28.43 14.92 -30.58
C PHE A 213 -29.88 14.47 -30.37
N SER A 214 -30.22 13.89 -29.21
CA SER A 214 -31.60 13.53 -28.86
C SER A 214 -32.51 14.76 -28.82
N ILE A 215 -32.05 15.89 -28.25
CA ILE A 215 -32.81 17.14 -28.24
C ILE A 215 -33.04 17.65 -29.67
N LEU A 216 -32.01 17.72 -30.51
CA LEU A 216 -32.11 18.19 -31.89
C LEU A 216 -33.04 17.31 -32.74
N THR A 217 -32.96 15.99 -32.58
CA THR A 217 -33.80 15.06 -33.35
C THR A 217 -35.27 15.04 -32.91
N PHE A 218 -35.56 15.23 -31.62
CA PHE A 218 -36.94 15.22 -31.11
C PHE A 218 -37.63 16.60 -31.13
N ILE A 219 -36.88 17.70 -30.95
CA ILE A 219 -37.45 19.05 -30.81
C ILE A 219 -37.36 19.86 -32.10
N ASP A 220 -36.31 19.66 -32.91
CA ASP A 220 -36.01 20.53 -34.05
C ASP A 220 -35.88 19.76 -35.38
N SER A 221 -36.89 18.94 -35.68
CA SER A 221 -37.00 18.19 -36.95
C SER A 221 -37.14 19.10 -38.18
N GLN A 222 -37.23 20.42 -38.00
CA GLN A 222 -37.41 21.41 -39.06
C GLN A 222 -36.09 21.99 -39.59
N ASN A 223 -34.96 21.82 -38.90
CA ASN A 223 -33.65 22.33 -39.34
C ASN A 223 -32.57 21.22 -39.44
N PRO A 224 -32.58 20.40 -40.51
CA PRO A 224 -31.64 19.30 -40.70
C PRO A 224 -30.17 19.74 -40.75
N ILE A 225 -29.90 21.00 -41.12
CA ILE A 225 -28.55 21.58 -41.21
C ILE A 225 -27.91 21.71 -39.81
N LEU A 226 -28.67 22.18 -38.81
CA LEU A 226 -28.18 22.33 -37.43
C LEU A 226 -27.92 20.97 -36.79
N ALA A 227 -28.78 19.98 -37.05
CA ALA A 227 -28.57 18.60 -36.62
C ALA A 227 -27.28 18.00 -37.22
N THR A 228 -27.01 18.28 -38.50
CA THR A 228 -25.81 17.79 -39.20
C THR A 228 -24.53 18.44 -38.65
N ILE A 229 -24.54 19.76 -38.41
CA ILE A 229 -23.40 20.47 -37.81
C ILE A 229 -23.10 19.98 -36.38
N GLY A 230 -24.15 19.74 -35.58
CA GLY A 230 -24.01 19.15 -34.25
C GLY A 230 -23.40 17.75 -34.28
N LEU A 231 -23.82 16.92 -35.25
CA LEU A 231 -23.31 15.56 -35.42
C LEU A 231 -21.84 15.54 -35.86
N VAL A 232 -21.46 16.40 -36.82
CA VAL A 232 -20.06 16.56 -37.25
C VAL A 232 -19.19 17.07 -36.11
N SER A 233 -19.65 18.03 -35.32
CA SER A 233 -18.91 18.57 -34.17
C SER A 233 -18.68 17.51 -33.09
N ASN A 234 -19.68 16.67 -32.80
CA ASN A 234 -19.53 15.53 -31.89
C ASN A 234 -18.55 14.48 -32.42
N LEU A 235 -18.62 14.13 -33.71
CA LEU A 235 -17.69 13.18 -34.33
C LEU A 235 -16.24 13.71 -34.29
N ILE A 236 -16.02 14.99 -34.55
CA ILE A 236 -14.70 15.64 -34.43
C ILE A 236 -14.23 15.63 -32.97
N GLY A 237 -15.10 15.93 -32.02
CA GLY A 237 -14.77 15.86 -30.59
C GLY A 237 -14.36 14.47 -30.13
N ILE A 238 -15.11 13.44 -30.56
CA ILE A 238 -14.80 12.03 -30.28
C ILE A 238 -13.48 11.61 -30.95
N ALA A 239 -13.31 11.94 -32.24
CA ALA A 239 -12.10 11.63 -32.99
C ALA A 239 -10.86 12.31 -32.40
N SER A 240 -10.99 13.56 -31.94
CA SER A 240 -9.92 14.31 -31.26
C SER A 240 -9.56 13.67 -29.91
N GLY A 241 -10.55 13.22 -29.14
CA GLY A 241 -10.33 12.46 -27.90
C GLY A 241 -9.61 11.13 -28.15
N ILE A 242 -10.02 10.37 -29.18
CA ILE A 242 -9.37 9.10 -29.58
C ILE A 242 -7.93 9.35 -30.08
N TYR A 243 -7.70 10.42 -30.84
CA TYR A 243 -6.37 10.79 -31.34
C TYR A 243 -5.42 11.14 -30.19
N GLN A 244 -5.89 11.90 -29.19
CA GLN A 244 -5.13 12.17 -27.97
C GLN A 244 -4.80 10.91 -27.16
N MET A 245 -5.65 9.87 -27.20
CA MET A 245 -5.35 8.57 -26.56
C MET A 245 -4.31 7.73 -27.30
N ARG A 246 -4.19 7.89 -28.63
CA ARG A 246 -3.28 7.10 -29.47
C ARG A 246 -1.92 7.73 -29.70
N SER A 247 -1.75 9.03 -29.47
CA SER A 247 -0.45 9.70 -29.66
C SER A 247 0.51 9.33 -28.53
N PRO A 248 1.59 8.56 -28.80
CA PRO A 248 2.62 8.33 -27.80
C PRO A 248 3.45 9.61 -27.68
N ARG A 249 3.51 10.17 -26.48
CA ARG A 249 4.55 11.15 -26.12
C ARG A 249 5.73 10.42 -25.48
#